data_AF-A0A432T5E4-F1
#
_entry.id   AF-A0A432T5E4-F1
#
_cell.length_a   1.000
_cell.length_b   1.000
_cell.length_c   1.000
_cell.angle_alpha   90.00
_cell.angle_beta   90.00
_cell.angle_gamma   90.00
#
_symmetry.space_group_name_H-M   'P 1'
#
loop_
_entity.id
_entity.type
_entity.pdbx_description
1 polymer ?
#
loop_
_entity_poly.entity_id
_entity_poly.type
_entity_poly.pdbx_seq_one_letter_code
_entity_poly.pdbx_strand_id
1 'polypeptide(L)' 'KERENPDLLNNTRKRRIAAGAGLDQAKVNRVLKQFKNAAKMAKKLSGKGGMKQMQDLMKQMQGGGGFPGMPR' A
#
# COMPACT_ATOMS: atom_id res chain seq x y z
N LYS A 1 -14.11 2.39 13.39
CA LYS A 1 -13.08 2.63 14.44
C LYS A 1 -11.83 1.74 14.28
N GLU A 2 -11.82 0.46 14.65
CA GLU A 2 -10.59 -0.39 14.57
C GLU A 2 -10.07 -0.61 13.14
N ARG A 3 -10.93 -0.54 12.13
CA ARG A 3 -10.55 -0.66 10.71
C ARG A 3 -9.97 0.63 10.14
N GLU A 4 -10.46 1.78 10.60
CA GLU A 4 -10.01 3.12 10.15
C GLU A 4 -8.70 3.50 10.81
N ASN A 5 -8.50 3.10 12.07
CA ASN A 5 -7.30 3.40 12.82
C ASN A 5 -6.65 2.12 13.36
N PRO A 6 -5.75 1.49 12.58
CA PRO A 6 -5.11 0.23 12.93
C PRO A 6 -4.23 0.28 14.19
N ASP A 7 -3.87 1.48 14.65
CA ASP A 7 -3.02 1.64 15.84
C ASP A 7 -3.77 1.37 17.14
N LEU A 8 -5.11 1.34 17.09
CA LEU A 8 -5.95 0.90 18.20
C LEU A 8 -5.88 -0.61 18.45
N LEU A 9 -5.29 -1.41 17.55
CA LEU A 9 -5.20 -2.87 17.67
C LEU A 9 -4.14 -3.30 18.71
N ASN A 10 -4.52 -3.28 19.98
CA ASN A 10 -3.77 -3.88 21.08
C ASN A 10 -3.91 -5.42 21.12
N ASN A 11 -3.16 -6.09 22.00
CA ASN A 11 -3.16 -7.55 22.09
C ASN A 11 -4.55 -8.13 22.43
N THR A 12 -5.32 -7.48 23.30
CA THR A 12 -6.68 -7.91 23.67
C THR A 12 -7.61 -7.89 22.46
N ARG A 13 -7.58 -6.82 21.66
CA ARG A 13 -8.40 -6.69 20.44
C ARG A 13 -7.97 -7.68 19.36
N LYS A 14 -6.67 -7.92 19.20
CA LYS A 14 -6.15 -8.96 18.29
C LYS A 14 -6.60 -10.36 18.70
N ARG A 15 -6.63 -10.67 20.00
CA ARG A 15 -7.14 -11.95 20.53
C ARG A 15 -8.63 -12.11 20.25
N ARG A 16 -9.43 -11.04 20.40
CA ARG A 16 -10.84 -11.04 20.03
C ARG A 16 -11.05 -11.30 18.53
N ILE A 17 -10.27 -10.65 17.67
CA ILE A 17 -10.35 -10.84 16.21
C ILE A 17 -9.93 -12.25 15.82
N ALA A 18 -8.84 -12.77 16.42
CA ALA A 18 -8.38 -14.14 16.24
C ALA A 18 -9.47 -15.15 16.62
N ALA A 19 -10.05 -15.02 17.81
CA ALA A 19 -11.13 -15.88 18.28
C ALA A 19 -12.39 -15.78 17.39
N GLY A 20 -12.81 -14.56 17.01
CA GLY A 20 -13.98 -14.34 16.16
C GLY A 20 -13.78 -14.81 14.71
N ALA A 21 -12.53 -14.88 14.23
CA ALA A 21 -12.19 -15.36 12.89
C ALA A 21 -11.80 -16.85 12.86
N GLY A 22 -11.73 -17.53 14.01
CA GLY A 22 -11.20 -18.90 14.10
C GLY A 22 -9.73 -19.01 13.67
N LEU A 23 -8.95 -17.93 13.83
CA LEU A 23 -7.55 -17.87 13.43
C LEU A 23 -6.65 -17.72 14.65
N ASP A 24 -5.37 -18.08 14.48
CA ASP A 24 -4.35 -17.79 15.49
C ASP A 24 -3.92 -16.32 15.48
N GLN A 25 -3.54 -15.81 16.64
CA GLN A 25 -3.07 -14.43 16.84
C GLN A 25 -1.84 -14.12 15.97
N ALA A 26 -0.97 -15.10 15.69
CA ALA A 26 0.17 -14.90 14.79
C ALA A 26 -0.27 -14.63 13.35
N LYS A 27 -1.32 -15.29 12.87
CA LYS A 27 -1.89 -15.05 11.52
C LYS A 27 -2.46 -13.63 11.43
N VAL A 28 -3.19 -13.17 12.44
CA VAL A 28 -3.71 -11.80 12.51
C VAL A 28 -2.57 -10.77 12.44
N ASN A 29 -1.46 -11.01 13.15
CA ASN A 29 -0.29 -10.13 13.08
C ASN A 29 0.35 -10.09 11.69
N ARG A 30 0.41 -11.22 10.97
CA ARG A 30 0.93 -11.27 9.59
C ARG A 30 0.08 -10.44 8.63
N VAL A 31 -1.25 -10.59 8.69
CA VAL A 31 -2.18 -9.83 7.86
C VAL A 31 -2.07 -8.32 8.14
N LEU A 32 -1.98 -7.93 9.41
CA LEU A 32 -1.79 -6.52 9.77
C LEU A 32 -0.48 -5.94 9.24
N LYS A 33 0.61 -6.71 9.23
CA LYS A 33 1.89 -6.28 8.63
C LYS A 33 1.77 -6.12 7.11
N GLN A 34 1.13 -7.07 6.42
CA GLN A 34 0.89 -7.00 4.98
C GLN A 34 0.06 -5.77 4.62
N PHE A 35 -1.02 -5.51 5.37
CA PHE A 35 -1.84 -4.32 5.19
C PHE A 35 -1.03 -3.03 5.42
N LYS A 36 -0.22 -2.94 6.48
CA LYS A 36 0.64 -1.77 6.73
C LYS A 36 1.65 -1.54 5.60
N ASN A 37 2.21 -2.61 5.02
CA ASN A 37 3.12 -2.50 3.88
C ASN A 37 2.40 -2.05 2.61
N ALA A 38 1.22 -2.61 2.32
CA ALA A 38 0.39 -2.20 1.20
C ALA A 38 -0.05 -0.73 1.33
N ALA A 39 -0.48 -0.30 2.52
CA ALA A 39 -0.85 1.08 2.81
C ALA A 39 0.34 2.04 2.63
N LYS A 40 1.55 1.65 3.04
CA LYS A 40 2.77 2.43 2.77
C LYS A 40 3.06 2.55 1.27
N MET A 41 2.89 1.47 0.51
CA MET A 41 3.10 1.47 -0.93
C MET A 41 2.05 2.35 -1.64
N ALA A 42 0.78 2.20 -1.29
CA ALA A 42 -0.30 3.06 -1.78
C ALA A 42 -0.05 4.54 -1.47
N LYS A 43 0.42 4.86 -0.26
CA LYS A 43 0.77 6.23 0.13
C LYS A 43 1.98 6.78 -0.63
N LYS A 44 2.97 5.94 -0.96
CA LYS A 44 4.11 6.35 -1.80
C LYS A 44 3.69 6.64 -3.23
N LEU A 45 2.81 5.81 -3.79
CA LEU A 45 2.25 5.98 -5.14
C LEU A 45 1.31 7.18 -5.24
N SER A 46 0.45 7.38 -4.24
CA SER A 46 -0.48 8.51 -4.15
C SER A 46 0.18 9.80 -3.66
N GLY A 47 1.40 9.73 -3.13
CA GLY A 47 2.12 10.89 -2.61
C GLY A 47 2.77 11.71 -3.71
N LYS A 48 3.04 13.00 -3.43
CA LYS A 48 3.79 13.91 -4.33
C LYS A 48 5.10 13.31 -4.86
N GLY A 49 5.73 12.36 -4.16
CA GLY A 49 6.92 11.64 -4.61
C GLY A 49 6.68 10.68 -5.77
N GLY A 50 5.60 9.88 -5.73
CA GLY A 50 5.23 8.98 -6.83
C GLY A 50 4.73 9.75 -8.05
N MET A 51 3.99 10.83 -7.83
CA MET A 51 3.52 11.70 -8.93
C MET A 51 4.65 12.53 -9.54
N LYS A 52 5.64 12.98 -8.74
CA LYS A 52 6.88 13.57 -9.27
C LYS A 52 7.68 12.57 -10.08
N GLN A 53 7.90 11.35 -9.58
CA GLN A 53 8.59 10.30 -10.34
C GLN A 53 7.89 10.01 -11.68
N MET A 54 6.56 9.98 -11.67
CA MET A 54 5.78 9.79 -12.88
C MET A 54 5.85 11.01 -13.82
N GLN A 55 5.83 12.24 -13.28
CA GLN A 55 6.04 13.46 -14.06
C GLN A 55 7.46 13.58 -14.61
N ASP A 56 8.47 13.15 -13.88
CA ASP A 56 9.87 13.15 -14.31
C ASP A 56 10.08 12.11 -15.41
N LEU A 57 9.47 10.92 -15.27
CA LEU A 57 9.45 9.90 -16.33
C LEU A 57 8.69 10.38 -17.56
N MET A 58 7.53 11.04 -17.39
CA MET A 58 6.77 11.65 -18.49
C MET A 58 7.55 12.79 -19.15
N LYS A 59 8.23 13.64 -18.38
CA LYS A 59 9.08 14.71 -18.91
C LYS A 59 10.26 14.14 -19.70
N GLN A 60 10.85 13.04 -19.25
CA GLN A 60 11.91 12.35 -19.97
C GLN A 60 11.39 11.75 -21.29
N MET A 61 10.15 11.26 -21.29
CA MET A 61 9.49 10.69 -22.45
C MET A 61 8.90 11.73 -23.41
N GLN A 62 8.58 12.94 -22.93
CA GLN A 62 8.07 14.05 -23.73
C GLN A 62 9.19 14.99 -24.20
N GLY A 63 10.33 15.01 -23.50
CA GLY A 63 11.51 15.82 -23.83
C GLY A 63 12.58 15.12 -24.68
N GLY A 64 12.50 13.79 -24.84
CA GLY A 64 13.30 13.00 -25.77
C GLY A 64 12.37 12.37 -26.81
N GLY A 65 12.46 12.82 -28.06
CA GLY A 65 11.46 12.58 -29.09
C GLY A 65 11.02 11.13 -29.28
N GLY A 66 9.73 10.98 -29.59
CA GLY A 66 9.18 9.81 -30.28
C GLY A 66 9.02 8.56 -29.41
N PHE A 67 7.78 8.08 -29.33
CA PHE A 67 7.50 6.70 -28.99
C PHE A 67 8.26 5.79 -29.98
N PRO A 68 9.25 4.99 -29.56
CA PRO A 68 9.87 4.01 -30.43
C PRO A 68 8.95 2.79 -30.48
N GLY A 69 8.27 2.59 -31.61
CA GLY A 69 7.73 1.28 -31.97
C GLY A 69 6.21 1.08 -31.90
N MET A 70 5.39 2.10 -32.21
CA MET A 70 3.98 1.85 -32.54
C MET A 70 3.82 1.71 -34.06
N PRO A 71 3.62 0.50 -34.62
CA PRO A 71 3.23 0.35 -36.01
C PRO A 71 1.79 0.84 -36.20
N ARG A 72 1.55 1.50 -37.33
CA ARG A 72 0.20 1.83 -37.80
C ARG A 72 -0.58 0.57 -38.15
#